data_AF-A0A966QJS9-F1
#
_entry.id   AF-A0A966QJS9-F1
#
_cell.length_a   1.000
_cell.length_b   1.000
_cell.length_c   1.000
_cell.angle_alpha   90.00
_cell.angle_beta   90.00
_cell.angle_gamma   90.00
#
_symmetry.space_group_name_H-M   'P 1'
#
loop_
_entity.id
_entity.type
_entity.pdbx_description
1 polymer ?
#
loop_
_entity_poly.entity_id
_entity_poly.type
_entity_poly.pdbx_seq_one_letter_code
_entity_poly.pdbx_strand_id
1 'polypeptide(L)' 'MNQRIKGFLYVSVWVLLWGTAASLADFVLLERGAYASGTPGQAITFVSYGIAAVVLAVKLSGRFLAEKV' A
#
# COMPACT_ATOMS: atom_id res chain seq x y z
N MET A 1 -2.66 20.85 13.71
CA MET A 1 -1.88 19.60 13.81
C MET A 1 -0.53 19.85 13.14
N ASN A 2 0.58 19.43 13.76
CA ASN A 2 1.92 19.61 13.17
C ASN A 2 1.99 18.96 11.78
N GLN A 3 2.46 19.70 10.77
CA GLN A 3 2.55 19.24 9.38
C GLN A 3 3.38 17.95 9.24
N ARG A 4 4.40 17.78 10.09
CA ARG A 4 5.20 16.54 10.16
C ARG A 4 4.39 15.33 10.63
N ILE A 5 3.55 15.52 11.65
CA ILE A 5 2.66 14.47 12.18
C ILE A 5 1.61 14.11 11.13
N LYS A 6 1.07 15.10 10.43
CA LYS A 6 0.10 14.90 9.34
C LYS A 6 0.68 14.07 8.20
N GLY A 7 1.91 14.39 7.77
CA GLY A 7 2.64 13.61 6.77
C GLY A 7 2.92 12.18 7.23
N PHE A 8 3.39 12.01 8.47
CA PHE A 8 3.62 10.69 9.06
C PHE A 8 2.36 9.82 9.04
N LEU A 9 1.26 10.33 9.59
CA LEU A 9 -0.02 9.60 9.62
C LEU A 9 -0.53 9.26 8.22
N TYR A 10 -0.38 10.18 7.27
CA TYR A 10 -0.78 9.96 5.89
C TYR A 10 -0.05 8.77 5.26
N VAL A 11 1.28 8.74 5.38
CA VAL A 11 2.09 7.62 4.86
C VAL A 11 1.78 6.32 5.60
N SER A 12 1.64 6.37 6.93
CA SER A 12 1.29 5.19 7.73
C SER A 12 -0.02 4.54 7.28
N VAL A 13 -1.05 5.33 6.98
CA VAL A 13 -2.33 4.81 6.46
C VAL A 13 -2.13 4.08 5.13
N TRP A 14 -1.36 4.66 4.21
CA TRP A 14 -1.07 4.01 2.92
C TRP A 14 -0.26 2.72 3.07
N VAL A 15 0.68 2.66 4.00
CA VAL A 15 1.45 1.44 4.30
C VAL A 15 0.52 0.34 4.84
N LEU A 16 -0.40 0.68 5.74
CA LEU A 16 -1.40 -0.27 6.25
C LEU A 16 -2.31 -0.77 5.13
N LEU A 17 -2.85 0.13 4.31
CA LEU A 17 -3.71 -0.24 3.17
C LEU A 17 -3.00 -1.16 2.18
N TRP A 18 -1.74 -0.85 1.84
CA TRP A 18 -0.92 -1.70 1.00
C TRP A 18 -0.72 -3.08 1.62
N GLY A 19 -0.25 -3.14 2.88
CA GLY A 19 0.05 -4.40 3.55
C GLY A 19 -1.18 -5.29 3.68
N THR A 20 -2.34 -4.72 4.03
CA THR A 20 -3.61 -5.47 4.14
C THR A 20 -4.09 -5.97 2.78
N ALA A 21 -4.12 -5.11 1.76
CA ALA A 21 -4.59 -5.51 0.44
C ALA A 21 -3.69 -6.58 -0.20
N ALA A 22 -2.37 -6.40 -0.10
CA ALA A 22 -1.40 -7.37 -0.59
C ALA A 22 -1.48 -8.71 0.16
N SER A 23 -1.62 -8.69 1.49
CA SER A 23 -1.79 -9.92 2.28
C SER A 23 -3.06 -10.67 1.95
N LEU A 24 -4.17 -9.95 1.70
CA LEU A 24 -5.43 -10.58 1.30
C LEU A 24 -5.32 -11.22 -0.09
N ALA A 25 -4.71 -10.53 -1.05
CA ALA A 25 -4.47 -11.06 -2.38
C ALA A 25 -3.54 -12.28 -2.32
N ASP A 26 -2.45 -12.18 -1.55
CA ASP A 26 -1.48 -13.26 -1.36
C ASP A 26 -2.12 -14.50 -0.74
N PHE A 27 -2.95 -14.33 0.29
CA PHE A 27 -3.71 -15.44 0.89
C PHE A 27 -4.55 -16.19 -0.14
N VAL A 28 -5.33 -15.47 -0.95
CA VAL A 28 -6.18 -16.07 -1.99
C VAL A 28 -5.33 -16.76 -3.06
N LEU A 29 -4.24 -16.15 -3.51
CA LEU A 29 -3.39 -16.70 -4.56
C LEU A 29 -2.65 -17.97 -4.10
N LEU A 30 -2.21 -18.01 -2.84
CA LEU A 30 -1.63 -19.20 -2.22
C LEU A 30 -2.67 -20.31 -2.07
N GLU A 31 -3.87 -20.00 -1.56
CA GLU A 31 -4.95 -20.98 -1.37
C GLU A 31 -5.41 -21.59 -2.70
N ARG A 32 -5.41 -20.79 -3.76
CA ARG A 32 -5.77 -21.24 -5.13
C ARG A 32 -4.62 -21.96 -5.84
N GLY A 33 -3.43 -22.06 -5.24
CA GLY A 33 -2.27 -22.70 -5.85
C GLY A 33 -1.71 -21.94 -7.06
N ALA A 34 -1.98 -20.64 -7.19
CA ALA A 34 -1.45 -19.81 -8.27
C ALA A 34 0.09 -19.68 -8.19
N TYR A 35 0.64 -19.74 -6.98
CA TYR A 35 2.05 -19.91 -6.68
C TYR A 35 2.24 -20.51 -5.28
N ALA A 36 3.48 -20.88 -4.93
CA ALA A 36 3.84 -21.37 -3.60
C ALA A 36 4.45 -20.26 -2.73
N SER A 37 4.45 -20.48 -1.41
CA SER A 37 5.09 -19.57 -0.45
C SER A 37 6.59 -19.43 -0.71
N GLY A 38 7.13 -18.22 -0.59
CA GLY A 38 8.55 -17.93 -0.79
C GLY A 38 8.98 -17.91 -2.26
N THR A 39 8.02 -17.90 -3.19
CA THR A 39 8.31 -17.81 -4.63
C THR A 39 8.33 -16.36 -5.11
N PRO A 40 8.93 -16.09 -6.29
CA PRO A 40 8.87 -14.77 -6.91
C PRO A 40 7.43 -14.27 -7.16
N GLY A 41 6.45 -15.17 -7.34
CA GLY A 41 5.05 -14.80 -7.51
C GLY A 41 4.49 -14.00 -6.33
N GLN A 42 4.80 -14.43 -5.11
CA GLN A 42 4.46 -13.71 -3.88
C GLN A 42 5.10 -12.33 -3.83
N ALA A 43 6.38 -12.21 -4.20
CA ALA A 43 7.06 -10.92 -4.27
C ALA A 43 6.41 -9.98 -5.31
N ILE A 44 6.05 -10.50 -6.48
CA ILE A 44 5.38 -9.74 -7.54
C ILE A 44 4.01 -9.23 -7.06
N THR A 45 3.24 -10.05 -6.35
CA THR A 45 1.96 -9.63 -5.73
C THR A 45 2.17 -8.44 -4.79
N PHE A 46 3.11 -8.54 -3.84
CA PHE A 46 3.35 -7.45 -2.90
C PHE A 46 3.89 -6.18 -3.56
N VAL A 47 4.81 -6.31 -4.52
CA VAL A 47 5.39 -5.16 -5.23
C VAL A 47 4.34 -4.46 -6.11
N SER A 48 3.52 -5.22 -6.83
CA SER A 48 2.47 -4.65 -7.69
C SER A 48 1.44 -3.84 -6.90
N TYR A 49 0.96 -4.40 -5.78
CA TYR A 49 0.07 -3.67 -4.87
C TYR A 49 0.77 -2.46 -4.22
N GLY A 50 2.08 -2.55 -3.96
CA GLY A 50 2.87 -1.44 -3.41
C GLY A 50 2.97 -0.27 -4.39
N ILE A 51 3.25 -0.55 -5.65
CA ILE A 51 3.28 0.45 -6.71
C ILE A 51 1.90 1.11 -6.86
N ALA A 52 0.82 0.32 -6.87
CA ALA A 52 -0.54 0.86 -6.93
C ALA A 52 -0.85 1.80 -5.74
N ALA A 53 -0.48 1.40 -4.53
CA ALA A 53 -0.65 2.21 -3.33
C ALA A 53 0.16 3.52 -3.41
N VAL A 54 1.41 3.48 -3.87
CA VAL A 54 2.25 4.68 -4.06
C VAL A 54 1.63 5.63 -5.08
N VAL A 55 1.18 5.12 -6.23
CA VAL A 55 0.55 5.95 -7.27
C VAL A 55 -0.68 6.67 -6.72
N LEU A 56 -1.53 5.97 -5.98
CA LEU A 56 -2.72 6.57 -5.37
C LEU A 56 -2.35 7.56 -4.25
N ALA A 57 -1.36 7.22 -3.41
CA ALA A 57 -0.86 8.08 -2.35
C ALA A 57 -0.29 9.39 -2.89
N VAL A 58 0.46 9.36 -3.99
CA VAL A 58 0.99 10.57 -4.61
C VAL A 58 -0.14 11.40 -5.23
N LYS A 59 -1.06 10.77 -5.96
CA LYS A 59 -2.20 11.48 -6.58
C LYS A 59 -3.10 12.17 -5.54
N LEU A 60 -3.34 11.53 -4.40
CA LEU A 60 -4.22 12.03 -3.36
C LEU A 60 -3.51 12.94 -2.34
N SER A 61 -2.18 13.02 -2.38
CA SER A 61 -1.37 13.77 -1.42
C SER A 61 -1.80 15.23 -1.31
N GLY A 62 -2.05 15.91 -2.43
CA GLY A 62 -2.48 17.31 -2.45
C GLY A 62 -3.82 17.53 -1.73
N ARG A 63 -4.76 16.57 -1.80
CA ARG A 63 -6.06 16.70 -1.13
C ARG A 63 -5.94 16.63 0.39
N PHE A 64 -5.05 15.78 0.89
CA PHE A 64 -4.93 15.52 2.32
C PHE A 64 -3.85 16.35 2.98
N LEU A 65 -2.73 16.60 2.31
CA LEU A 65 -1.57 17.29 2.86
C LEU A 65 -1.54 18.79 2.59
N ALA A 66 -2.30 19.31 1.61
CA ALA A 66 -2.36 20.75 1.37
C ALA A 66 -2.77 21.51 2.64
N GLU A 67 -2.07 22.61 2.86
CA GLU A 67 -2.38 23.60 3.88
C GLU A 67 -3.33 24.62 3.22
N LYS A 68 -4.48 24.88 3.86
CA LYS A 68 -5.33 25.98 3.41
C LYS A 68 -4.60 27.27 3.78
N VAL A 69 -4.05 27.94 2.76
CA VAL A 69 -3.55 29.33 2.86
C VAL A 69 -4.71 30.27 3.11
#